data_AF-A0AA96UG08-F1
#
_entry.id   AF-A0AA96UG08-F1
#
_cell.length_a   1.000
_cell.length_b   1.000
_cell.length_c   1.000
_cell.angle_alpha   90.00
_cell.angle_beta   90.00
_cell.angle_gamma   90.00
#
_symmetry.space_group_name_H-M   'P 1'
#
loop_
_entity.id
_entity.type
_entity.pdbx_description
1 polymer ?
#
loop_
_entity_poly.entity_id
_entity_poly.type
_entity_poly.pdbx_seq_one_letter_code
_entity_poly.pdbx_strand_id
1 'polypeptide(L)'
;MSNGVLRDLTIKEVALTNLIAAGLTARDIAHTSSAYNSTEAARKAIEHLLRKTGAGHRLQLTAWATAAKTVPGPVRESKALTCAPKIPPRMLEILQGWTDGLATEEIRHGLGTAQDSMDTYIRTLQVHLDVDSPEQAVVVAVLAGLVHVALPGAPLPAALGSAP
;
A
#
# COMPACT_ATOMS: atom_id res chain seq x y z
N MET A 1 -10.88 19.56 -1.17
CA MET A 1 -9.46 19.93 -1.43
C MET A 1 -8.71 18.61 -1.62
N SER A 2 -8.85 17.98 -2.77
CA SER A 2 -7.98 18.08 -3.95
C SER A 2 -6.99 16.91 -3.96
N ASN A 3 -7.23 15.96 -4.87
CA ASN A 3 -6.31 14.89 -5.32
C ASN A 3 -4.94 15.42 -5.87
N GLY A 4 -4.52 16.63 -5.49
CA GLY A 4 -3.40 17.38 -6.04
C GLY A 4 -2.04 16.89 -5.56
N VAL A 5 -1.92 16.48 -4.29
CA VAL A 5 -0.61 16.16 -3.71
C VAL A 5 0.11 15.02 -4.43
N LEU A 6 -0.62 13.99 -4.88
CA LEU A 6 -0.06 12.88 -5.67
C LEU A 6 0.21 13.28 -7.13
N ARG A 7 -0.52 14.26 -7.66
CA ARG A 7 -0.31 14.81 -9.01
C ARG A 7 0.86 15.79 -9.07
N ASP A 8 1.22 16.39 -7.93
CA ASP A 8 2.32 17.35 -7.76
C ASP A 8 3.66 16.65 -7.41
N LEU A 9 3.72 15.33 -7.53
CA LEU A 9 4.96 14.57 -7.40
C LEU A 9 5.87 14.85 -8.61
N THR A 10 7.13 15.13 -8.31
CA THR A 10 8.18 15.22 -9.32
C THR A 10 8.44 13.86 -9.94
N ILE A 11 9.07 13.84 -11.12
CA ILE A 11 9.46 12.59 -11.82
C ILE A 11 10.27 11.65 -10.89
N LYS A 12 11.17 12.21 -10.07
CA LYS A 12 11.96 11.45 -9.10
C LYS A 12 11.12 10.83 -7.99
N GLU A 13 10.12 11.55 -7.50
CA GLU A 13 9.20 11.06 -6.46
C GLU A 13 8.23 10.01 -7.01
N VAL A 14 7.76 10.16 -8.24
CA VAL A 14 6.99 9.13 -8.94
C VAL A 14 7.84 7.86 -9.11
N ALA A 15 9.08 7.99 -9.54
CA ALA A 15 10.00 6.84 -9.64
C ALA A 15 10.23 6.17 -8.28
N LEU A 16 10.46 6.94 -7.21
CA LEU A 16 10.58 6.40 -5.85
C LEU A 16 9.31 5.70 -5.40
N THR A 17 8.14 6.27 -5.69
CA THR A 17 6.83 5.66 -5.37
C THR A 17 6.67 4.32 -6.06
N ASN A 18 7.07 4.19 -7.33
CA ASN A 18 7.04 2.93 -8.06
C ASN A 18 7.99 1.89 -7.44
N LEU A 19 9.19 2.28 -6.99
CA LEU A 19 10.11 1.35 -6.30
C LEU A 19 9.54 0.90 -4.95
N ILE A 20 8.89 1.80 -4.20
CA ILE A 20 8.20 1.46 -2.95
C ILE A 20 7.06 0.48 -3.24
N ALA A 21 6.22 0.77 -4.22
CA ALA A 21 5.09 -0.09 -4.60
C ALA A 21 5.55 -1.47 -5.06
N ALA A 22 6.71 -1.56 -5.72
CA ALA A 22 7.38 -2.81 -6.08
C ALA A 22 7.88 -3.63 -4.87
N GLY A 23 7.79 -3.10 -3.64
CA GLY A 23 8.20 -3.77 -2.40
C GLY A 23 9.68 -3.61 -2.06
N LEU A 24 10.41 -2.71 -2.72
CA LEU A 24 11.85 -2.55 -2.49
C LEU A 24 12.11 -1.81 -1.18
N THR A 25 13.01 -2.35 -0.36
CA THR A 25 13.45 -1.68 0.87
C THR A 25 14.32 -0.47 0.56
N ALA A 26 14.59 0.39 1.55
CA ALA A 26 15.53 1.50 1.39
C ALA A 26 16.93 1.02 0.94
N ARG A 27 17.32 -0.19 1.37
CA ARG A 27 18.57 -0.82 0.97
C ARG A 27 18.54 -1.21 -0.50
N ASP A 28 17.48 -1.88 -0.94
CA ASP A 28 17.33 -2.30 -2.34
C ASP A 28 17.25 -1.08 -3.26
N ILE A 29 16.51 -0.05 -2.86
CA ILE A 29 16.41 1.22 -3.60
C ILE A 29 17.79 1.87 -3.80
N ALA A 30 18.63 1.90 -2.76
CA ALA A 30 19.97 2.45 -2.86
C ALA A 30 20.91 1.62 -3.75
N HIS A 31 20.70 0.30 -3.84
CA HIS A 31 21.49 -0.57 -4.71
C HIS A 31 21.02 -0.55 -6.17
N THR A 32 19.71 -0.44 -6.41
CA THR A 32 19.12 -0.52 -7.76
C THR A 32 19.08 0.83 -8.46
N SER A 33 19.01 1.94 -7.72
CA SER A 33 18.90 3.28 -8.30
C SER A 33 20.19 4.09 -8.13
N SER A 34 20.72 4.60 -9.24
CA SER A 34 21.83 5.57 -9.23
C SER A 34 21.46 6.93 -8.63
N ALA A 35 20.19 7.15 -8.28
CA ALA A 35 19.71 8.40 -7.69
C ALA A 35 20.03 8.52 -6.18
N TYR A 36 20.36 7.40 -5.51
CA TYR A 36 20.61 7.39 -4.06
C TYR A 36 21.99 6.81 -3.75
N ASN A 37 22.86 7.65 -3.20
CA ASN A 37 24.25 7.28 -2.93
C ASN A 37 24.42 6.40 -1.67
N SER A 38 23.35 6.16 -0.91
CA SER A 38 23.36 5.31 0.29
C SER A 38 21.95 4.90 0.71
N THR A 39 21.87 3.83 1.52
CA THR A 39 20.63 3.40 2.18
C THR A 39 19.98 4.50 3.03
N GLU A 40 20.80 5.34 3.68
CA GLU A 40 20.32 6.45 4.49
C GLU A 40 19.70 7.56 3.64
N ALA A 41 20.30 7.87 2.48
CA ALA A 41 19.73 8.82 1.53
C ALA A 41 18.37 8.32 0.99
N ALA A 42 18.26 7.02 0.67
CA ALA A 42 17.01 6.41 0.26
C ALA A 42 15.96 6.46 1.38
N ARG A 43 16.35 6.16 2.63
CA ARG A 43 15.44 6.25 3.80
C ARG A 43 14.89 7.67 3.97
N LYS A 44 15.75 8.68 3.97
CA LYS A 44 15.34 10.09 4.08
C LYS A 44 14.43 10.53 2.94
N ALA A 45 14.66 10.03 1.73
CA ALA A 45 13.80 10.30 0.59
C ALA A 45 12.40 9.67 0.76
N ILE A 46 12.32 8.43 1.27
CA ILE A 46 11.05 7.79 1.62
C ILE A 46 10.31 8.58 2.70
N GLU A 47 10.99 8.96 3.78
CA GLU A 47 10.39 9.76 4.87
C GLU A 47 9.92 11.15 4.39
N HIS A 48 10.68 11.79 3.50
CA HIS A 48 10.27 13.03 2.88
C HIS A 48 9.01 12.85 2.04
N LEU A 49 8.97 11.80 1.21
CA LEU A 49 7.83 11.48 0.37
C LEU A 49 6.57 11.21 1.20
N LEU A 50 6.67 10.40 2.26
CA LEU A 50 5.56 10.13 3.19
C LEU A 50 5.03 11.42 3.84
N ARG A 51 5.93 12.31 4.30
CA ARG A 51 5.52 13.61 4.85
C ARG A 51 4.86 14.51 3.82
N LYS A 52 5.39 14.55 2.59
CA LYS A 52 4.86 15.37 1.51
C LYS A 52 3.46 14.91 1.11
N THR A 53 3.23 13.60 1.02
CA THR A 53 1.92 13.04 0.66
C THR A 53 0.93 12.98 1.83
N GLY A 54 1.43 13.05 3.07
CA GLY A 54 0.64 12.85 4.28
C GLY A 54 0.33 11.38 4.57
N ALA A 55 1.01 10.44 3.91
CA ALA A 55 0.82 9.01 4.16
C ALA A 55 1.47 8.62 5.50
N GLY A 56 0.74 7.89 6.34
CA GLY A 56 1.24 7.38 7.62
C GLY A 56 2.37 6.36 7.43
N HIS A 57 2.34 5.59 6.34
CA HIS A 57 3.37 4.60 6.02
C HIS A 57 3.38 4.22 4.53
N ARG A 58 4.36 3.40 4.15
CA ARG A 58 4.61 2.95 2.77
C ARG A 58 3.41 2.28 2.12
N LEU A 59 2.72 1.38 2.83
CA LEU A 59 1.56 0.66 2.26
C LEU A 59 0.38 1.59 1.91
N GLN A 60 0.08 2.59 2.74
CA GLN A 60 -0.93 3.59 2.44
C GLN A 60 -0.53 4.47 1.25
N LEU A 61 0.75 4.89 1.18
CA LEU A 61 1.27 5.58 0.00
C LEU A 61 1.07 4.74 -1.27
N THR A 62 1.38 3.44 -1.21
CA THR A 62 1.17 2.51 -2.33
C THR A 62 -0.30 2.42 -2.72
N ALA A 63 -1.22 2.33 -1.76
CA ALA A 63 -2.67 2.29 -2.02
C ALA A 63 -3.12 3.56 -2.74
N TRP A 64 -2.75 4.72 -2.20
CA TRP A 64 -3.07 6.03 -2.77
C TRP A 64 -2.50 6.23 -4.16
N ALA A 65 -1.22 5.89 -4.35
CA ALA A 65 -0.55 6.02 -5.65
C ALA A 65 -1.18 5.09 -6.71
N THR A 66 -1.62 3.90 -6.31
CA THR A 66 -2.33 2.96 -7.19
C THR A 66 -3.71 3.50 -7.56
N ALA A 67 -4.49 3.95 -6.59
CA ALA A 67 -5.82 4.54 -6.82
C ALA A 67 -5.74 5.82 -7.68
N ALA A 68 -4.67 6.61 -7.53
CA ALA A 68 -4.38 7.79 -8.34
C ALA A 68 -3.79 7.49 -9.72
N LYS A 69 -3.55 6.21 -10.06
CA LYS A 69 -2.93 5.73 -11.31
C LYS A 69 -1.48 6.20 -11.51
N THR A 70 -0.79 6.57 -10.44
CA THR A 70 0.66 6.83 -10.44
C THR A 70 1.44 5.52 -10.53
N VAL A 71 0.98 4.50 -9.78
CA VAL A 71 1.45 3.12 -9.90
C VAL A 71 0.51 2.39 -10.86
N PRO A 72 0.99 1.95 -12.04
CA PRO A 72 0.11 1.41 -13.08
C PRO A 72 -0.32 -0.04 -12.84
N GLY A 73 0.44 -0.80 -12.03
CA GLY A 73 0.23 -2.23 -11.88
C GLY A 73 1.27 -2.89 -10.98
N PRO A 74 1.08 -4.19 -10.67
CA PRO A 74 2.11 -4.99 -10.01
C PRO A 74 3.34 -5.17 -10.91
N VAL A 75 4.48 -5.50 -10.31
CA VAL A 75 5.76 -5.74 -11.00
C VAL A 75 5.67 -6.93 -11.94
N ARG A 76 4.97 -7.98 -11.50
CA ARG A 76 4.64 -9.17 -12.30
C ARG A 76 3.13 -9.27 -12.45
N GLU A 77 2.68 -9.83 -13.57
CA GLU A 77 1.26 -10.15 -13.74
C GLU A 77 0.79 -11.04 -12.59
N SER A 78 -0.30 -10.63 -11.95
CA SER A 78 -0.95 -11.39 -10.89
C SER A 78 -2.21 -12.03 -11.44
N LYS A 79 -2.36 -13.33 -11.21
CA LYS A 79 -3.60 -14.06 -11.57
C LYS A 79 -4.84 -13.54 -10.84
N ALA A 80 -4.67 -12.87 -9.71
CA ALA A 80 -5.78 -12.27 -8.97
C ALA A 80 -6.45 -11.10 -9.71
N LEU A 81 -5.78 -10.49 -10.69
CA LEU A 81 -6.36 -9.43 -11.53
C LEU A 81 -7.24 -9.99 -12.67
N THR A 82 -7.05 -11.25 -13.05
CA THR A 82 -7.83 -11.91 -14.11
C THR A 82 -8.86 -12.89 -13.57
N CYS A 83 -8.63 -13.44 -12.37
CA CYS A 83 -9.53 -14.33 -11.66
C CYS A 83 -9.73 -13.79 -10.24
N ALA A 84 -10.94 -13.30 -9.94
CA ALA A 84 -11.25 -12.69 -8.65
C ALA A 84 -10.94 -13.66 -7.49
N PRO A 85 -9.96 -13.34 -6.62
CA PRO A 85 -9.56 -14.24 -5.55
C PRO A 85 -10.64 -14.26 -4.46
N LYS A 86 -10.92 -15.45 -3.92
CA LYS A 86 -11.76 -15.59 -2.72
C LYS A 86 -10.90 -15.36 -1.49
N ILE A 87 -10.81 -14.11 -1.04
CA ILE A 87 -10.07 -13.73 0.17
C ILE A 87 -11.00 -13.85 1.38
N PRO A 88 -10.57 -14.53 2.47
CA PRO A 88 -11.33 -14.55 3.72
C PRO A 88 -11.57 -13.14 4.27
N PRO A 89 -12.74 -12.84 4.88
CA PRO A 89 -13.06 -11.50 5.40
C PRO A 89 -11.99 -10.91 6.32
N ARG A 90 -11.42 -11.74 7.20
CA ARG A 90 -10.37 -11.32 8.14
C ARG A 90 -9.07 -10.89 7.43
N MET A 91 -8.76 -11.44 6.26
CA MET A 91 -7.61 -11.00 5.46
C MET A 91 -7.92 -9.72 4.67
N LEU A 92 -9.19 -9.49 4.30
CA LEU A 92 -9.63 -8.22 3.73
C LEU A 92 -9.48 -7.08 4.76
N GLU A 93 -9.75 -7.33 6.05
CA GLU A 93 -9.52 -6.35 7.12
C GLU A 93 -8.04 -5.94 7.22
N ILE A 94 -7.10 -6.85 6.96
CA ILE A 94 -5.67 -6.53 6.92
C ILE A 94 -5.36 -5.61 5.74
N LEU A 95 -5.86 -5.92 4.54
CA LEU A 95 -5.69 -5.08 3.36
C LEU A 95 -6.28 -3.69 3.56
N GLN A 96 -7.50 -3.62 4.13
CA GLN A 96 -8.18 -2.37 4.41
C GLN A 96 -7.43 -1.55 5.46
N GLY A 97 -6.96 -2.18 6.54
CA GLY A 97 -6.15 -1.50 7.55
C GLY A 97 -4.88 -0.87 6.96
N TRP A 98 -4.18 -1.58 6.07
CA TRP A 98 -3.03 -1.02 5.37
C TRP A 98 -3.39 0.14 4.44
N THR A 99 -4.57 0.11 3.78
CA THR A 99 -5.00 1.22 2.93
C THR A 99 -5.45 2.44 3.74
N ASP A 100 -5.90 2.21 4.98
CA ASP A 100 -6.34 3.25 5.92
C ASP A 100 -5.18 3.91 6.68
N GLY A 101 -3.96 3.37 6.58
CA GLY A 101 -2.78 3.93 7.23
C GLY A 101 -2.44 3.30 8.58
N LEU A 102 -3.01 2.13 8.89
CA LEU A 102 -2.66 1.37 10.09
C LEU A 102 -1.40 0.54 9.88
N ALA A 103 -0.48 0.61 10.84
CA ALA A 103 0.63 -0.31 10.92
C ALA A 103 0.14 -1.74 11.15
N THR A 104 0.87 -2.73 10.63
CA THR A 104 0.57 -4.16 10.81
C THR A 104 0.36 -4.54 12.27
N GLU A 105 1.09 -3.91 13.18
CA GLU A 105 0.97 -4.16 14.63
C GLU A 105 -0.35 -3.63 15.20
N GLU A 106 -0.82 -2.47 14.74
CA GLU A 106 -2.11 -1.91 15.15
C GLU A 106 -3.27 -2.79 14.65
N ILE A 107 -3.17 -3.27 13.40
CA ILE A 107 -4.13 -4.22 12.82
C ILE A 107 -4.12 -5.52 13.65
N ARG A 108 -2.94 -6.07 13.93
CA ARG A 108 -2.79 -7.30 14.71
C ARG A 108 -3.47 -7.18 16.08
N HIS A 109 -3.23 -6.07 16.77
CA HIS A 109 -3.86 -5.77 18.06
C HIS A 109 -5.38 -5.63 17.92
N GLY A 110 -5.88 -4.89 16.93
CA GLY A 110 -7.31 -4.75 16.66
C GLY A 110 -8.01 -6.09 16.38
N LEU A 111 -7.31 -7.01 15.71
CA LEU A 111 -7.80 -8.37 15.43
C LEU A 111 -7.65 -9.34 16.62
N GLY A 112 -6.95 -8.96 17.69
CA GLY A 112 -6.65 -9.87 18.81
C GLY A 112 -5.83 -11.10 18.38
N THR A 113 -4.91 -10.93 17.43
CA THR A 113 -4.17 -12.06 16.80
C THR A 113 -2.74 -12.15 17.33
N ALA A 114 -2.21 -13.37 17.51
CA ALA A 114 -0.79 -13.59 17.82
C ALA A 114 0.11 -13.23 16.62
N GLN A 115 1.37 -12.87 16.86
CA GLN A 115 2.31 -12.48 15.80
C GLN A 115 2.46 -13.58 14.73
N ASP A 116 2.70 -14.83 15.13
CA ASP A 116 2.89 -15.95 14.20
C ASP A 116 1.65 -16.19 13.31
N SER A 117 0.45 -15.97 13.86
CA SER A 117 -0.80 -16.06 13.10
C SER A 117 -0.93 -14.89 12.11
N MET A 118 -0.52 -13.68 12.50
CA MET A 118 -0.50 -12.52 11.61
C MET A 118 0.47 -12.73 10.44
N ASP A 119 1.66 -13.26 10.71
CA ASP A 119 2.65 -13.59 9.68
C ASP A 119 2.11 -14.64 8.71
N THR A 120 1.40 -15.65 9.25
CA THR A 120 0.71 -16.66 8.43
C THR A 120 -0.36 -16.02 7.55
N TYR A 121 -1.19 -15.12 8.10
CA TYR A 121 -2.20 -14.43 7.33
C TYR A 121 -1.62 -13.59 6.19
N ILE A 122 -0.53 -12.85 6.45
CA ILE A 122 0.15 -12.05 5.43
C ILE A 122 0.69 -12.95 4.32
N ARG A 123 1.33 -14.08 4.65
CA ARG A 123 1.84 -15.04 3.66
C ARG A 123 0.71 -15.67 2.85
N THR A 124 -0.39 -16.09 3.49
CA THR A 124 -1.54 -16.67 2.79
C THR A 124 -2.20 -15.65 1.87
N LEU A 125 -2.30 -14.39 2.30
CA LEU A 125 -2.81 -13.28 1.50
C LEU A 125 -1.91 -13.02 0.28
N GLN A 126 -0.58 -13.04 0.44
CA GLN A 126 0.37 -12.96 -0.67
C GLN A 126 0.19 -14.10 -1.68
N VAL A 127 -0.01 -15.34 -1.21
CA VAL A 127 -0.29 -16.50 -2.07
C VAL A 127 -1.61 -16.33 -2.83
N HIS A 128 -2.69 -15.90 -2.16
CA HIS A 128 -3.97 -15.69 -2.81
C HIS A 128 -3.94 -14.57 -3.85
N LEU A 129 -3.14 -13.53 -3.60
CA LEU A 129 -2.99 -12.39 -4.50
C LEU A 129 -1.88 -12.62 -5.54
N ASP A 130 -1.18 -13.75 -5.51
CA ASP A 130 -0.08 -14.10 -6.42
C ASP A 130 1.02 -13.01 -6.46
N VAL A 131 1.49 -12.62 -5.28
CA VAL A 131 2.51 -11.56 -5.08
C VAL A 131 3.50 -11.93 -3.98
N ASP A 132 4.63 -11.23 -3.95
CA ASP A 132 5.76 -11.58 -3.07
C ASP A 132 6.02 -10.54 -1.95
N SER A 133 5.25 -9.45 -1.92
CA SER A 133 5.41 -8.38 -0.92
C SER A 133 4.07 -7.78 -0.48
N PRO A 134 3.99 -7.21 0.74
CA PRO A 134 2.81 -6.49 1.20
C PRO A 134 2.46 -5.29 0.30
N GLU A 135 3.46 -4.56 -0.20
CA GLU A 135 3.21 -3.45 -1.14
C GLU A 135 2.55 -3.94 -2.43
N GLN A 136 3.01 -5.06 -3.00
CA GLN A 136 2.38 -5.65 -4.19
C GLN A 136 0.97 -6.18 -3.90
N ALA A 137 0.75 -6.73 -2.69
CA ALA A 137 -0.58 -7.12 -2.26
C ALA A 137 -1.56 -5.94 -2.21
N VAL A 138 -1.11 -4.78 -1.72
CA VAL A 138 -1.90 -3.55 -1.75
C VAL A 138 -2.19 -3.09 -3.19
N VAL A 139 -1.19 -3.10 -4.08
CA VAL A 139 -1.41 -2.77 -5.50
C VAL A 139 -2.50 -3.63 -6.11
N VAL A 140 -2.39 -4.96 -5.95
CA VAL A 140 -3.39 -5.90 -6.49
C VAL A 140 -4.75 -5.71 -5.84
N ALA A 141 -4.81 -5.52 -4.51
CA ALA A 141 -6.06 -5.32 -3.80
C ALA A 141 -6.83 -4.08 -4.28
N VAL A 142 -6.12 -2.96 -4.53
CA VAL A 142 -6.72 -1.74 -5.06
C VAL A 142 -7.22 -1.95 -6.48
N LEU A 143 -6.40 -2.54 -7.36
CA LEU A 143 -6.76 -2.74 -8.77
C LEU A 143 -7.89 -3.77 -8.97
N ALA A 144 -7.95 -4.81 -8.13
CA ALA A 144 -9.02 -5.80 -8.12
C ALA A 144 -10.29 -5.31 -7.40
N GLY A 145 -10.29 -4.10 -6.81
CA GLY A 145 -11.44 -3.55 -6.10
C GLY A 145 -11.78 -4.28 -4.79
N LEU A 146 -10.79 -4.92 -4.16
CA LEU A 146 -10.96 -5.66 -2.91
C LEU A 146 -11.03 -4.74 -1.67
N VAL A 147 -10.56 -3.50 -1.81
CA VAL A 147 -10.48 -2.50 -0.75
C VAL A 147 -10.95 -1.14 -1.24
N HIS A 148 -11.46 -0.32 -0.32
CA HIS A 148 -11.79 1.06 -0.61
C HIS A 148 -10.63 1.97 -0.21
N VAL A 149 -10.21 2.85 -1.13
CA VAL A 149 -9.12 3.80 -0.89
C VAL A 149 -9.68 5.21 -0.79
N ALA A 150 -9.69 5.77 0.42
CA ALA A 150 -9.94 7.18 0.64
C ALA A 150 -8.65 7.97 0.32
N LEU A 151 -8.68 8.74 -0.78
CA LEU A 151 -7.56 9.60 -1.17
C LEU A 151 -7.38 10.76 -0.18
N PRO A 152 -6.15 11.28 -0.01
CA PRO A 152 -5.89 12.38 0.92
C PRO A 152 -6.76 13.61 0.59
N GLY A 153 -7.48 14.11 1.58
CA GLY A 153 -8.39 15.25 1.44
C GLY A 153 -9.74 14.93 0.77
N ALA A 154 -10.02 13.66 0.47
CA ALA A 154 -11.38 13.22 0.16
C ALA A 154 -12.22 13.23 1.45
N PRO A 155 -13.46 13.73 1.42
CA PRO A 155 -14.36 13.59 2.56
C PRO A 155 -14.56 12.09 2.83
N LEU A 156 -14.44 11.69 4.11
CA LEU A 156 -14.80 10.34 4.54
C LEU A 156 -16.22 10.05 4.02
N PRO A 157 -16.48 8.88 3.40
CA PRO A 157 -17.85 8.51 3.10
C PRO A 157 -18.62 8.56 4.41
N ALA A 158 -19.68 9.37 4.43
CA ALA A 158 -20.58 9.45 5.58
C ALA A 158 -20.95 8.01 5.93
N ALA A 159 -20.56 7.56 7.13
CA ALA A 159 -20.97 6.28 7.65
C ALA A 159 -22.47 6.17 7.41
N LEU A 160 -22.89 5.13 6.68
CA LEU A 160 -24.28 4.83 6.41
C LEU A 160 -25.03 4.96 7.73
N GLY A 161 -25.81 6.04 7.81
CA GLY A 161 -26.50 6.45 9.02
C GLY A 161 -27.25 5.27 9.58
N SER A 162 -27.03 5.03 10.86
CA SER A 162 -27.80 4.15 11.71
C SER A 162 -29.28 4.32 11.38
N ALA A 163 -29.89 3.24 10.88
CA ALA A 163 -31.33 3.16 10.77
C ALA A 163 -31.94 3.25 12.19
N PRO A 164 -32.99 4.06 12.41
CA PRO A 164 -34.04 3.69 13.33
C PRO A 164 -34.95 2.62 12.73
#